data_AF-A0A5K1EWS6-F1
#
_entry.id   AF-A0A5K1EWS6-F1
#
_cell.length_a   1.000
_cell.length_b   1.000
_cell.length_c   1.000
_cell.angle_alpha   90.00
_cell.angle_beta   90.00
_cell.angle_gamma   90.00
#
_symmetry.space_group_name_H-M   'P 1'
#
loop_
_entity.id
_entity.type
_entity.pdbx_description
1 polymer ?
#
loop_
_entity_poly.entity_id
_entity_poly.type
_entity_poly.pdbx_seq_one_letter_code
_entity_poly.pdbx_strand_id
1 'polypeptide(L)' 'VESQAEEVIFDHLHATAFQYTPLGRTILGPAQNIKTITKADLENYISTHYTAPRM' A
#
# COMPACT_ATOMS: atom_id res chain seq x y z
N VAL A 1 -13.08 1.27 8.31
CA VAL A 1 -12.04 0.27 8.00
C VAL A 1 -12.04 -0.86 9.03
N GLU A 2 -12.10 -0.58 10.34
CA GLU A 2 -12.32 -1.63 11.36
C GLU A 2 -13.72 -2.26 11.35
N SER A 3 -14.65 -1.69 10.57
CA SER A 3 -16.03 -2.15 10.45
C SER A 3 -16.19 -3.43 9.59
N GLN A 4 -15.14 -3.88 8.91
CA GLN A 4 -15.17 -5.07 8.05
C GLN A 4 -14.07 -6.04 8.47
N ALA A 5 -14.37 -6.89 9.45
CA ALA A 5 -13.42 -7.81 10.08
C ALA A 5 -12.71 -8.75 9.09
N GLU A 6 -13.33 -9.04 7.95
CA GLU A 6 -12.77 -9.86 6.88
C GLU A 6 -11.53 -9.23 6.23
N GLU A 7 -11.52 -7.92 5.99
CA GLU A 7 -10.37 -7.19 5.43
C GLU A 7 -9.16 -7.26 6.37
N VAL A 8 -9.41 -7.11 7.68
CA VAL A 8 -8.38 -7.20 8.72
C VAL A 8 -7.76 -8.61 8.76
N ILE A 9 -8.57 -9.66 8.60
CA ILE A 9 -8.07 -11.04 8.54
C ILE A 9 -7.18 -11.22 7.30
N PHE A 10 -7.59 -10.73 6.14
CA PHE A 10 -6.80 -10.84 4.91
C PHE A 10 -5.49 -10.05 4.98
N ASP A 11 -5.48 -8.87 5.60
CA ASP A 11 -4.26 -8.09 5.81
C ASP A 11 -3.26 -8.83 6.70
N HIS A 12 -3.73 -9.43 7.80
CA HIS A 12 -2.86 -10.24 8.66
C HIS A 12 -2.37 -11.52 7.99
N LEU A 13 -3.22 -12.18 7.20
CA LEU A 13 -2.83 -13.35 6.42
C LEU A 13 -1.70 -13.02 5.43
N HIS A 14 -1.85 -11.95 4.64
CA HIS A 14 -0.80 -11.53 3.69
C HIS A 14 0.48 -11.08 4.40
N ALA A 15 0.37 -10.33 5.50
CA ALA A 15 1.52 -9.89 6.27
C ALA A 15 2.33 -11.06 6.86
N THR A 16 1.66 -12.15 7.24
CA THR A 16 2.30 -13.34 7.81
C THR A 16 2.79 -14.35 6.76
N ALA A 17 2.06 -14.52 5.66
CA ALA A 17 2.44 -15.43 4.58
C ALA A 17 3.61 -14.89 3.73
N PHE A 18 3.66 -13.56 3.54
CA PHE A 18 4.61 -12.89 2.66
C PHE A 18 5.54 -11.93 3.41
N GLN A 19 5.99 -12.34 4.60
CA GLN A 19 6.90 -11.57 5.45
C GLN A 19 8.14 -11.11 4.69
N TYR A 20 8.56 -9.86 4.95
CA TYR A 20 9.73 -9.22 4.33
C TYR A 20 9.66 -9.02 2.81
N THR A 21 8.51 -9.31 2.17
CA THR A 21 8.29 -9.02 0.76
C THR A 21 7.36 -7.81 0.57
N PRO A 22 7.36 -7.16 -0.61
CA PRO A 22 6.39 -6.11 -0.92
C PRO A 22 4.92 -6.56 -0.86
N LEU A 23 4.65 -7.86 -1.07
CA LEU A 23 3.29 -8.43 -1.07
C LEU A 23 2.67 -8.55 0.31
N GLY A 24 3.48 -8.52 1.38
CA GLY A 24 2.99 -8.53 2.76
C GLY A 24 2.60 -7.14 3.28
N ARG A 25 2.73 -6.09 2.47
CA ARG A 25 2.36 -4.72 2.85
C ARG A 25 0.88 -4.49 2.60
N THR A 26 0.19 -3.93 3.58
CA THR A 26 -1.21 -3.54 3.41
C THR A 26 -1.34 -2.37 2.42
N ILE A 27 -2.49 -2.26 1.76
CA ILE A 27 -2.74 -1.23 0.75
C ILE A 27 -2.71 0.20 1.32
N LEU A 28 -3.09 0.36 2.59
CA LEU A 28 -3.10 1.66 3.26
C LEU A 28 -1.72 2.05 3.81
N GLY A 29 -0.89 1.06 4.17
CA GLY A 29 0.36 1.29 4.87
C GLY A 29 0.19 1.90 6.27
N PRO A 30 1.30 2.22 6.96
CA PRO A 30 1.25 2.74 8.32
C PRO A 30 0.85 4.22 8.36
N ALA A 31 0.16 4.62 9.42
CA ALA A 31 -0.29 6.00 9.63
C ALA A 31 0.86 7.03 9.61
N GLN A 32 2.08 6.64 10.02
CA GLN A 32 3.25 7.51 9.96
C GLN A 32 3.63 7.87 8.52
N ASN A 33 3.57 6.92 7.58
CA ASN A 33 3.91 7.17 6.18
C ASN A 33 2.87 8.07 5.50
N ILE A 34 1.60 7.88 5.84
CA ILE A 34 0.51 8.72 5.33
C ILE A 34 0.70 10.18 5.78
N LYS A 35 1.18 10.41 7.00
CA LYS A 35 1.44 11.75 7.53
C LYS A 35 2.65 12.45 6.89
N THR A 36 3.59 11.68 6.33
CA THR A 36 4.81 12.22 5.72
C THR A 36 4.74 12.37 4.21
N ILE A 37 3.69 11.84 3.55
CA ILE A 37 3.58 11.88 2.10
C ILE A 37 3.42 13.32 1.62
N THR A 38 4.22 13.71 0.62
CA THR A 38 4.20 15.06 0.05
C THR A 38 3.62 15.04 -1.37
N LYS A 39 3.27 16.23 -1.88
CA LYS A 39 2.81 16.37 -3.27
C LYS A 39 3.85 15.85 -4.28
N ALA A 40 5.14 16.06 -4.02
CA ALA A 40 6.21 15.59 -4.90
C ALA A 40 6.26 14.06 -4.99
N ASP A 41 5.98 13.35 -3.89
CA ASP A 41 5.91 11.88 -3.88
C ASP A 41 4.79 11.36 -4.78
N LEU A 42 3.65 12.05 -4.80
CA LEU A 42 2.51 11.71 -5.65
C LEU A 42 2.81 11.94 -7.15
N GLU A 43 3.39 13.10 -7.48
CA GLU A 43 3.79 13.41 -8.86
C GLU A 43 4.81 12.39 -9.39
N ASN A 44 5.80 12.04 -8.57
CA ASN A 44 6.79 11.01 -8.90
C ASN A 44 6.16 9.63 -9.09
N TYR A 45 5.20 9.26 -8.23
CA TYR A 45 4.51 7.97 -8.32
C TYR A 45 3.74 7.84 -9.64
N ILE A 46 2.99 8.89 -10.02
CA ILE A 46 2.25 8.95 -11.29
C ILE A 46 3.23 8.86 -12.47
N SER A 47 4.26 9.70 -12.50
CA SER A 47 5.22 9.71 -13.60
C SER A 47 5.91 8.35 -13.82
N THR A 48 6.12 7.58 -12.75
CA THR A 48 6.85 6.30 -12.81
C THR A 48 5.95 5.11 -13.16
N HIS A 49 4.70 5.11 -12.68
CA HIS A 49 3.83 3.94 -12.79
C HIS A 49 2.72 4.10 -13.83
N TYR A 50 2.32 5.33 -14.15
CA TYR A 50 1.24 5.64 -15.09
C TYR A 50 1.83 5.93 -16.48
N THR A 51 2.61 4.98 -17.00
CA THR A 51 3.27 5.09 -18.32
C THR A 51 2.46 4.39 -19.40
N ALA A 52 2.47 4.92 -20.64
CA ALA A 52 1.67 4.40 -21.76
C ALA A 52 1.77 2.87 -22.03
N PRO A 53 2.93 2.19 -21.89
CA PRO A 53 3.00 0.74 -22.12
C PRO A 53 2.37 -0.12 -21.01
N ARG A 54 2.02 0.48 -19.87
CA ARG A 54 1.50 -0.20 -18.66
C ARG A 54 0.02 0.12 -18.40
N MET A 55 -0.63 0.81 -19.34
CA MET A 55 -2.06 1.13 -19.36
C MET A 55 -2.75 0.50 -20.56
#